data_AF-A0A5C7Z4F2-F1
#
_entry.id   AF-A0A5C7Z4F2-F1
#
_cell.length_a   1.000
_cell.length_b   1.000
_cell.length_c   1.000
_cell.angle_alpha   90.00
_cell.angle_beta   90.00
_cell.angle_gamma   90.00
#
_symmetry.space_group_name_H-M   'P 1'
#
loop_
_entity.id
_entity.type
_entity.pdbx_description
1 polymer ?
#
loop_
_entity_poly.entity_id
_entity_poly.type
_entity_poly.pdbx_seq_one_letter_code
_entity_poly.pdbx_strand_id
1 'polypeptide(L)'
;MKTRTDITIPIFFMLFGLFFIIPTLILSNFNLTTFGICWIGLWMLMILMGLWKIETFEISENRLTKTNFLGMFKQTVNLENIIRYEKKVIDSDFIKNPLTIIKCFSNDNRYFVFRIITILTEGSGKMTIDERTVNKEDFDKLYVKIKGRKKSRK
;
A
#
# COMPACT_ATOMS: atom_id res chain seq x y z
N MET A 1 -3.57 -6.70 17.74
CA MET A 1 -3.05 -7.48 16.59
C MET A 1 -2.46 -6.48 15.61
N LYS A 2 -1.17 -6.65 15.29
CA LYS A 2 -0.46 -5.80 14.32
C LYS A 2 -0.13 -6.63 13.09
N THR A 3 -0.41 -6.11 11.90
CA THR A 3 -0.14 -6.79 10.64
C THR A 3 1.30 -6.58 10.20
N ARG A 4 1.92 -7.60 9.61
CA ARG A 4 3.19 -7.44 8.90
C ARG A 4 2.96 -6.74 7.56
N THR A 5 3.76 -5.72 7.28
CA THR A 5 3.75 -5.01 6.00
C THR A 5 4.38 -5.88 4.92
N ASP A 6 3.78 -5.86 3.74
CA ASP A 6 4.44 -6.36 2.55
C ASP A 6 5.21 -5.24 1.85
N ILE A 7 6.51 -5.45 1.71
CA ILE A 7 7.43 -4.43 1.17
C ILE A 7 7.77 -4.66 -0.31
N THR A 8 7.22 -5.68 -0.96
CA THR A 8 7.59 -6.05 -2.34
C THR A 8 7.26 -4.94 -3.34
N ILE A 9 6.03 -4.42 -3.33
CA ILE A 9 5.64 -3.29 -4.18
C ILE A 9 6.44 -2.02 -3.84
N PRO A 10 6.54 -1.58 -2.57
CA PRO A 10 7.40 -0.46 -2.18
C PRO A 10 8.83 -0.59 -2.69
N ILE A 11 9.47 -1.74 -2.48
CA ILE A 11 10.85 -1.99 -2.92
C ILE A 11 10.97 -1.91 -4.43
N PHE A 12 10.01 -2.46 -5.18
CA PHE A 12 10.03 -2.35 -6.64
C PHE A 12 10.03 -0.89 -7.09
N PHE A 13 9.15 -0.05 -6.54
CA PHE A 13 9.13 1.39 -6.86
C PHE A 13 10.44 2.10 -6.46
N MET A 14 11.01 1.74 -5.30
CA MET A 14 12.27 2.32 -4.84
C MET A 14 13.44 1.93 -5.74
N LEU A 15 13.60 0.64 -6.07
CA LEU A 15 14.66 0.15 -6.95
C LEU A 15 14.52 0.72 -8.36
N PHE A 16 13.29 0.79 -8.89
CA PHE A 16 13.04 1.36 -10.20
C PHE A 16 13.39 2.85 -10.24
N GLY A 17 13.00 3.63 -9.22
CA GLY A 17 13.40 5.03 -9.11
C GLY A 17 14.92 5.20 -8.98
N LEU A 18 15.59 4.41 -8.15
CA LEU A 18 17.05 4.44 -7.98
C LEU A 18 17.79 4.11 -9.28
N PHE A 19 17.29 3.15 -10.06
CA PHE A 19 17.87 2.78 -11.35
C PHE A 19 17.96 3.96 -12.32
N PHE A 20 17.00 4.89 -12.30
CA PHE A 20 17.04 6.08 -13.15
C PHE A 20 17.79 7.26 -12.52
N ILE A 21 17.88 7.33 -11.18
CA ILE A 21 18.61 8.40 -10.49
C ILE A 21 20.11 8.16 -10.51
N ILE A 22 20.57 6.93 -10.19
CA ILE A 22 22.00 6.63 -9.99
C ILE A 22 22.84 6.96 -11.24
N PRO A 23 22.50 6.50 -12.46
CA PRO A 23 23.28 6.83 -13.65
C PRO A 23 23.32 8.34 -13.93
N THR A 24 22.20 9.01 -13.67
CA THR A 24 22.03 10.46 -13.86
C THR A 24 22.92 11.28 -12.92
N LEU A 25 23.17 10.78 -11.70
CA LEU A 25 24.09 11.39 -10.75
C LEU A 25 25.57 11.16 -11.10
N ILE A 26 25.89 10.05 -11.76
CA ILE A 26 27.27 9.68 -12.15
C ILE A 26 27.68 10.39 -13.45
N LEU A 27 26.74 10.64 -14.36
CA LEU A 27 26.98 11.39 -15.59
C LEU A 27 27.29 12.85 -15.26
N SER A 28 28.57 13.20 -15.36
CA SER A 28 29.10 14.56 -15.17
C SER A 28 28.25 15.57 -15.96
N ASN A 29 27.85 16.65 -15.27
CA ASN A 29 27.09 17.80 -15.78
C ASN A 29 25.61 17.55 -16.10
N PHE A 30 25.12 16.31 -16.23
CA PHE A 30 23.72 16.07 -16.55
C PHE A 30 22.78 16.49 -15.41
N ASN A 31 23.17 16.19 -14.17
CA ASN A 31 22.43 16.58 -12.96
C ASN A 31 22.35 18.10 -12.71
N LEU A 32 23.22 18.90 -13.36
CA LEU A 32 23.22 20.36 -13.27
C LEU A 32 22.34 21.02 -14.33
N THR A 33 21.88 20.26 -15.33
CA THR A 33 20.92 20.77 -16.32
C THR A 33 19.51 20.83 -15.72
N THR A 34 18.69 21.78 -16.19
CA THR A 34 17.27 21.85 -15.82
C THR A 34 16.56 20.53 -16.08
N PHE A 35 16.88 19.85 -17.19
CA PHE A 35 16.33 18.54 -17.52
C PHE A 35 16.73 17.48 -16.49
N GLY A 36 18.00 17.41 -16.12
CA GLY A 36 18.49 16.48 -15.10
C GLY A 36 17.85 16.69 -13.73
N ILE A 37 17.65 17.94 -13.32
CA ILE A 37 16.94 18.27 -12.06
C ILE A 37 15.49 17.79 -12.12
N CYS A 38 14.76 18.07 -13.21
CA CYS A 38 13.39 17.60 -13.39
C CYS A 38 13.31 16.06 -13.44
N TRP A 39 14.26 15.42 -14.12
CA TRP A 39 14.36 13.96 -14.21
C TRP A 39 14.54 13.32 -12.83
N ILE A 40 15.53 13.79 -12.06
CA ILE A 40 15.78 13.31 -10.70
C ILE A 40 14.55 13.56 -9.82
N GLY A 41 13.94 14.76 -9.89
CA GLY A 41 12.74 15.10 -9.15
C GLY A 41 11.58 14.13 -9.41
N LEU A 42 11.33 13.78 -10.67
CA LEU A 42 10.28 12.83 -11.05
C LEU A 42 10.51 11.43 -10.48
N TRP A 43 11.74 10.91 -10.57
CA TRP A 43 12.05 9.59 -10.03
C TRP A 43 12.10 9.57 -8.49
N MET A 44 12.47 10.70 -7.86
CA MET A 44 12.37 10.87 -6.40
C MET A 44 10.91 10.83 -5.94
N LEU A 45 9.98 11.42 -6.69
CA LEU A 45 8.54 11.32 -6.38
C LEU A 45 8.05 9.87 -6.42
N MET A 46 8.55 9.04 -7.34
CA MET A 46 8.21 7.61 -7.33
C MET A 46 8.76 6.88 -6.10
N ILE A 47 9.99 7.17 -5.68
CA ILE A 47 10.56 6.60 -4.45
C ILE A 47 9.67 6.97 -3.25
N LEU A 48 9.25 8.24 -3.17
CA LEU A 48 8.33 8.72 -2.13
C LEU A 48 6.97 8.01 -2.19
N MET A 49 6.43 7.75 -3.39
CA MET A 49 5.22 6.95 -3.55
C MET A 49 5.40 5.51 -3.06
N GLY A 50 6.56 4.89 -3.32
CA GLY A 50 6.92 3.57 -2.78
C GLY A 50 6.90 3.57 -1.25
N LEU A 51 7.54 4.55 -0.63
CA LEU A 51 7.55 4.72 0.84
C LEU A 51 6.15 4.98 1.40
N TRP A 52 5.31 5.74 0.70
CA TRP A 52 3.93 6.00 1.12
C TRP A 52 3.08 4.73 1.17
N LYS A 53 3.37 3.77 0.28
CA LYS A 53 2.71 2.46 0.21
C LYS A 53 3.17 1.47 1.28
N ILE A 54 4.16 1.83 2.10
CA ILE A 54 4.50 1.07 3.32
C ILE A 54 3.43 1.39 4.36
N GLU A 55 2.48 0.47 4.49
CA GLU A 55 1.35 0.60 5.40
C GLU A 55 1.39 -0.52 6.47
N THR A 56 1.04 -0.18 7.70
CA THR A 56 0.80 -1.14 8.78
C THR A 56 -0.59 -0.93 9.34
N PHE A 57 -1.22 -2.02 9.76
CA PHE A 57 -2.54 -2.00 10.38
C PHE A 57 -2.45 -2.62 11.77
N GLU A 58 -3.10 -1.98 12.72
CA GLU A 58 -3.18 -2.44 14.09
C GLU A 58 -4.61 -2.38 14.60
N ILE A 59 -5.11 -3.52 15.07
CA ILE A 59 -6.38 -3.61 15.78
C ILE A 59 -6.08 -3.73 17.26
N SER A 60 -6.50 -2.72 18.04
CA SER A 60 -6.53 -2.76 19.50
C SER A 60 -7.94 -2.49 19.96
N GLU A 61 -8.49 -3.41 20.77
CA GLU A 61 -9.88 -3.38 21.26
C GLU A 61 -10.89 -3.22 20.11
N ASN A 62 -11.46 -2.02 19.97
CA ASN A 62 -12.44 -1.64 18.95
C ASN A 62 -11.89 -0.58 17.98
N ARG A 63 -10.59 -0.28 18.00
CA ARG A 63 -9.95 0.68 17.11
C ARG A 63 -9.10 -0.02 16.07
N LEU A 64 -9.28 0.37 14.82
CA LEU A 64 -8.37 0.02 13.72
C LEU A 64 -7.51 1.25 13.41
N THR A 65 -6.22 1.09 13.60
CA THR A 65 -5.21 2.08 13.29
C THR A 65 -4.51 1.68 12.00
N LYS A 66 -4.47 2.59 11.03
CA LYS A 66 -3.63 2.54 9.85
C LYS A 66 -2.47 3.49 10.05
N THR A 67 -1.26 3.03 9.79
CA THR A 67 -0.06 3.86 9.84
C THR A 67 0.71 3.73 8.54
N ASN A 68 1.06 4.87 7.94
CA ASN A 68 1.78 4.96 6.67
C ASN A 68 3.16 5.61 6.87
N PHE A 69 4.00 5.50 5.83
CA PHE A 69 5.27 6.22 5.73
C PHE A 69 6.14 6.05 6.98
N LEU A 70 6.38 4.77 7.34
CA LEU A 70 7.19 4.37 8.49
C LEU A 70 6.73 4.90 9.86
N GLY A 71 5.51 5.39 10.00
CA GLY A 71 5.02 5.91 11.29
C GLY A 71 4.49 7.33 11.25
N MET A 72 4.84 8.11 10.22
CA MET A 72 4.60 9.55 10.22
C MET A 72 3.12 9.92 10.10
N PHE A 73 2.34 9.12 9.38
CA PHE A 73 0.91 9.35 9.20
C PHE A 73 0.12 8.24 9.86
N LYS A 74 -0.80 8.62 10.75
CA LYS A 74 -1.65 7.70 11.50
C LYS A 74 -3.11 8.09 11.34
N GLN A 75 -3.93 7.13 10.90
CA GLN A 75 -5.38 7.25 10.85
C GLN A 75 -5.98 6.19 11.76
N THR A 76 -6.90 6.57 12.64
CA THR A 76 -7.57 5.63 13.55
C THR A 76 -9.08 5.70 13.34
N VAL A 77 -9.74 4.56 13.20
CA VAL A 77 -11.20 4.46 13.06
C VAL A 77 -11.78 3.54 14.14
N ASN A 78 -12.96 3.89 14.66
CA ASN A 78 -13.67 3.03 15.60
C ASN A 78 -14.52 2.00 14.83
N LEU A 79 -14.22 0.71 15.04
CA LEU A 79 -14.90 -0.42 14.44
C LEU A 79 -16.32 -0.65 14.99
N GLU A 80 -16.69 -0.07 16.14
CA GLU A 80 -18.09 -0.08 16.62
C GLU A 80 -18.98 0.74 15.70
N ASN A 81 -18.45 1.83 15.16
CA ASN A 81 -19.18 2.83 14.38
C ASN A 81 -19.15 2.52 12.88
N ILE A 82 -18.95 1.26 12.48
CA ILE A 82 -18.95 0.89 11.06
C ILE A 82 -20.36 1.05 10.48
N ILE A 83 -20.48 1.97 9.52
CA ILE A 83 -21.68 2.17 8.70
C ILE A 83 -21.68 1.16 7.56
N ARG A 84 -20.56 1.13 6.81
CA ARG A 84 -20.44 0.35 5.58
C ARG A 84 -19.13 -0.40 5.58
N TYR A 85 -19.23 -1.62 5.12
CA TYR A 85 -18.12 -2.52 4.90
C TYR A 85 -18.23 -3.04 3.46
N GLU A 86 -17.21 -2.78 2.66
CA GLU A 86 -17.15 -3.20 1.26
C GLU A 86 -15.87 -3.98 1.01
N LYS A 87 -16.02 -5.13 0.35
CA LYS A 87 -14.91 -5.94 -0.15
C LYS A 87 -15.01 -5.95 -1.66
N LYS A 88 -13.98 -5.43 -2.32
CA LYS A 88 -13.84 -5.49 -3.77
C LYS A 88 -12.69 -6.43 -4.13
N VAL A 89 -12.92 -7.32 -5.09
CA VAL A 89 -11.85 -8.07 -5.74
C VAL A 89 -11.47 -7.29 -7.00
N ILE A 90 -10.19 -7.01 -7.17
CA ILE A 90 -9.64 -6.36 -8.35
C ILE A 90 -8.79 -7.39 -9.05
N ASP A 91 -9.17 -7.67 -10.29
CA ASP A 91 -8.36 -8.44 -11.22
C ASP A 91 -7.65 -7.46 -12.15
N SER A 92 -6.33 -7.48 -12.08
CA SER A 92 -5.45 -6.72 -12.94
C SER A 92 -4.47 -7.61 -13.70
N ASP A 93 -4.78 -8.90 -13.81
CA ASP A 93 -3.97 -9.87 -14.55
C ASP A 93 -4.26 -9.78 -16.05
N PHE A 94 -3.77 -8.70 -16.67
CA PHE A 94 -3.84 -8.52 -18.12
C PHE A 94 -2.45 -8.19 -18.67
N ILE A 95 -2.18 -8.67 -19.89
CA ILE A 95 -0.87 -8.59 -20.55
C ILE A 95 -0.36 -7.14 -20.66
N LYS A 96 -1.26 -6.16 -20.79
CA LYS A 96 -0.93 -4.73 -20.89
C LYS A 96 -0.70 -4.04 -19.54
N ASN A 97 -0.75 -4.75 -18.41
CA ASN A 97 -0.53 -4.14 -17.10
C ASN A 97 0.97 -3.87 -16.91
N PRO A 98 1.41 -2.61 -16.72
CA PRO A 98 2.82 -2.31 -16.45
C PRO A 98 3.34 -2.98 -15.16
N LEU A 99 2.44 -3.35 -14.23
CA LEU A 99 2.79 -4.08 -13.01
C LEU A 99 3.08 -5.57 -13.26
N THR A 100 2.88 -6.11 -14.48
CA THR A 100 3.25 -7.49 -14.83
C THR A 100 4.74 -7.77 -14.63
N ILE A 101 5.58 -6.74 -14.69
CA ILE A 101 7.02 -6.84 -14.35
C ILE A 101 7.23 -7.37 -12.93
N ILE A 102 6.28 -7.15 -12.01
CA ILE A 102 6.37 -7.68 -10.64
C ILE A 102 6.38 -9.21 -10.63
N LYS A 103 5.83 -9.90 -11.66
CA LYS A 103 5.94 -11.37 -11.79
C LYS A 103 7.39 -11.85 -11.83
N CYS A 104 8.31 -11.03 -12.35
CA CYS A 104 9.73 -11.36 -12.38
C CYS A 104 10.37 -11.32 -10.98
N PHE A 105 9.76 -10.62 -10.02
CA PHE A 105 10.27 -10.45 -8.66
C PHE A 105 9.46 -11.23 -7.62
N SER A 106 8.20 -11.57 -7.91
CA SER A 106 7.35 -12.39 -7.05
C SER A 106 6.31 -13.17 -7.86
N ASN A 107 6.24 -14.48 -7.62
CA ASN A 107 5.25 -15.37 -8.24
C ASN A 107 3.89 -15.35 -7.54
N ASP A 108 3.67 -14.46 -6.57
CA ASP A 108 2.41 -14.40 -5.84
C ASP A 108 1.32 -13.71 -6.66
N ASN A 109 0.27 -14.46 -6.99
CA ASN A 109 -0.84 -13.95 -7.80
C ASN A 109 -1.59 -12.77 -7.13
N ARG A 110 -1.42 -12.58 -5.82
CA ARG A 110 -2.05 -11.45 -5.12
C ARG A 110 -1.57 -10.09 -5.58
N TYR A 111 -0.47 -9.96 -6.32
CA TYR A 111 -0.08 -8.66 -6.89
C TYR A 111 -0.96 -8.27 -8.10
N PHE A 112 -1.65 -9.23 -8.70
CA PHE A 112 -2.50 -9.07 -9.88
C PHE A 112 -3.97 -9.21 -9.55
N VAL A 113 -4.33 -10.22 -8.77
CA VAL A 113 -5.69 -10.47 -8.30
C VAL A 113 -5.74 -10.27 -6.79
N PHE A 114 -6.26 -9.12 -6.35
CA PHE A 114 -6.21 -8.71 -4.94
C PHE A 114 -7.53 -8.20 -4.42
N ARG A 115 -7.66 -8.21 -3.09
CA ARG A 115 -8.81 -7.70 -2.37
C ARG A 115 -8.51 -6.32 -1.81
N ILE A 116 -9.44 -5.40 -2.00
CA ILE A 116 -9.49 -4.13 -1.28
C ILE A 116 -10.64 -4.20 -0.28
N ILE A 117 -10.34 -3.90 0.98
CA ILE A 117 -11.35 -3.72 2.02
C ILE A 117 -11.50 -2.21 2.27
N THR A 118 -12.73 -1.73 2.15
CA THR A 118 -13.11 -0.37 2.50
C THR A 118 -14.04 -0.39 3.69
N ILE A 119 -13.71 0.40 4.71
CA ILE A 119 -14.48 0.57 5.93
C ILE A 119 -14.90 2.04 6.00
N LEU A 120 -16.19 2.28 6.15
CA LEU A 120 -16.75 3.61 6.38
C LEU A 120 -17.29 3.65 7.81
N THR A 121 -16.83 4.62 8.61
CA THR A 121 -17.26 4.78 10.00
C THR A 121 -17.94 6.13 10.22
N GLU A 122 -18.85 6.20 11.19
CA GLU A 122 -19.46 7.46 11.62
C GLU A 122 -18.38 8.38 12.22
N GLY A 123 -18.29 9.61 11.72
CA GLY A 123 -17.40 10.66 12.22
C GLY A 123 -15.90 10.50 11.90
N SER A 124 -15.42 9.32 11.53
CA SER A 124 -13.97 9.01 11.43
C SER A 124 -13.47 8.69 10.01
N GLY A 125 -14.32 8.89 9.00
CA GLY A 125 -13.95 8.86 7.59
C GLY A 125 -13.87 7.45 6.97
N LYS A 126 -13.31 7.38 5.77
CA LYS A 126 -13.13 6.15 4.98
C LYS A 126 -11.73 5.60 5.24
N MET A 127 -11.61 4.33 5.61
CA MET A 127 -10.35 3.60 5.68
C MET A 127 -10.30 2.52 4.60
N THR A 128 -9.20 2.47 3.85
CA THR A 128 -8.99 1.49 2.79
C THR A 128 -7.74 0.66 3.08
N ILE A 129 -7.87 -0.65 2.92
CA ILE A 129 -6.86 -1.68 3.17
C ILE A 129 -6.66 -2.45 1.87
N ASP A 130 -5.44 -2.41 1.34
CA ASP A 130 -5.04 -3.12 0.12
C ASP A 130 -4.33 -4.41 0.51
N GLU A 131 -4.79 -5.56 0.01
CA GLU A 131 -4.15 -6.86 0.29
C GLU A 131 -2.68 -6.91 -0.11
N ARG A 132 -2.27 -6.10 -1.10
CA ARG A 132 -0.89 -6.11 -1.61
C ARG A 132 0.11 -5.42 -0.69
N THR A 133 -0.34 -4.60 0.26
CA THR A 133 0.54 -3.89 1.20
C THR A 133 0.67 -4.62 2.54
N VAL A 134 -0.02 -5.74 2.71
CA VAL A 134 -0.08 -6.51 3.96
C VAL A 134 0.29 -7.96 3.67
N ASN A 135 0.92 -8.65 4.62
CA ASN A 135 1.12 -10.09 4.50
C ASN A 135 -0.24 -10.82 4.38
N LYS A 136 -0.36 -11.80 3.48
CA LYS A 136 -1.61 -12.48 3.14
C LYS A 136 -2.32 -13.08 4.35
N GLU A 137 -1.59 -13.78 5.22
CA GLU A 137 -2.16 -14.40 6.43
C GLU A 137 -2.72 -13.34 7.38
N ASP A 138 -1.97 -12.25 7.55
CA ASP A 138 -2.37 -11.15 8.42
C ASP A 138 -3.56 -10.39 7.83
N PHE A 139 -3.65 -10.26 6.51
CA PHE A 139 -4.80 -9.70 5.82
C PHE A 139 -6.06 -10.56 6.02
N ASP A 140 -5.95 -11.88 5.89
CA ASP A 140 -7.09 -12.78 6.12
C ASP A 140 -7.55 -12.74 7.60
N LYS A 141 -6.62 -12.73 8.55
CA LYS A 141 -6.93 -12.55 9.99
C LYS A 141 -7.61 -11.20 10.24
N LEU A 142 -7.13 -10.13 9.61
CA LEU A 142 -7.70 -8.79 9.73
C LEU A 142 -9.12 -8.76 9.17
N TYR A 143 -9.33 -9.36 7.99
CA TYR A 143 -10.63 -9.50 7.35
C TYR A 143 -11.64 -10.21 8.27
N VAL A 144 -11.27 -11.35 8.84
CA VAL A 144 -12.14 -12.12 9.74
C VAL A 144 -12.52 -11.30 10.97
N LYS A 145 -11.56 -10.60 11.59
CA LYS A 145 -11.83 -9.76 12.77
C LYS A 145 -12.77 -8.60 12.47
N ILE A 146 -12.53 -7.85 11.40
CA ILE A 146 -13.39 -6.72 11.02
C ILE A 146 -14.81 -7.21 10.69
N LYS A 147 -14.92 -8.31 9.94
CA LYS A 147 -16.22 -8.90 9.58
C LYS A 147 -16.97 -9.44 10.80
N GLY A 148 -16.27 -10.06 11.74
CA GLY A 148 -16.85 -10.58 12.98
C GLY A 148 -17.50 -9.48 13.82
N ARG A 149 -16.83 -8.32 13.95
CA ARG A 149 -17.37 -7.16 14.67
C ARG A 149 -18.66 -6.60 14.06
N LYS A 150 -18.80 -6.63 12.72
CA LYS A 150 -20.06 -6.24 12.05
C LYS A 150 -21.22 -7.20 12.35
N LYS A 151 -20.96 -8.52 12.38
CA LYS A 151 -22.01 -9.52 12.63
C LYS A 151 -22.57 -9.45 14.05
N SER A 152 -21.75 -9.10 15.04
CA SER A 152 -22.17 -8.98 16.44
C SER A 152 -23.14 -7.82 16.72
N ARG A 153 -23.40 -6.94 15.75
CA ARG A 153 -24.30 -5.78 15.87
C ARG A 153 -25.69 -6.03 15.24
N LYS A 154 -25.91 -7.20 14.63
CA LYS A 154 -27.25 -7.68 14.25
C LYS A 154 -27.78 -8.60 15.33
#